data_AF-A0A4Q3JJN8-F1
#
_entry.id   AF-A0A4Q3JJN8-F1
#
_cell.length_a   1.000
_cell.length_b   1.000
_cell.length_c   1.000
_cell.angle_alpha   90.00
_cell.angle_beta   90.00
_cell.angle_gamma   90.00
#
_symmetry.space_group_name_H-M   'P 1'
#
loop_
_entity.id
_entity.type
_entity.pdbx_description
1 polymer ?
#
loop_
_entity_poly.entity_id
_entity_poly.type
_entity_poly.pdbx_seq_one_letter_code
_entity_poly.pdbx_strand_id
1 'polypeptide(L)'
;AERIPELAEPGRHLRQVAGQLEQMQRLDTPVESYEGLVAQLGAGPLGVKASTPLGADLWRPLSQGTLGPVAVREMLAVATLLAGLPRPPSVLQEFAARFVNRYDTRFVPLLSALDEEHGPGFGQSAFREEIPLLDGLPTAPPPGAPPGLDAVEQRLLWRLLEATGRGDREIVLEDGEFGEPRGPLPSSFAVLTTLAAASGHEVDRGHFQLLAPALITPSGASFLGRFGALDGRVEAMLRAHVAAEEERSGELLVDVVELPSGRGANLVFRPPTGAYELVLQGRSGAPSERQIWADELLVGVRDDRFALFCPRLDRWVRPRATNSLNPFSSDAPPLRRFIGHVEQQWRVGRTRLRWGLLSESAPFLPRLTYRRSILQPARWNLRASDLAPLGRLTGAALVEAVGELCAQRQMPRWVSVSENDNTLPIDLQNPLSVEVLAHLLRSGKPAFLEEFLPALLPRPMRGDEGTFVHELLVPFAGPAAAQPGPSTMRPVPSPAATGTVVPGGAPLYAKIHGGTTALEAFLLDELPEVLEAAGVTSWFFVRYEDAQGGHLRLR
;
A
#
# COMPACT_ATOMS: atom_id res chain seq x y z
N ALA A 1 -1.80 26.08 -27.34
CA ALA A 1 -1.83 26.40 -28.78
C ALA A 1 -0.74 27.40 -29.11
N GLU A 2 -0.61 28.52 -28.40
CA GLU A 2 0.42 29.54 -28.66
C GLU A 2 1.87 29.09 -28.37
N ARG A 3 2.07 28.14 -27.46
CA ARG A 3 3.41 27.64 -27.10
C ARG A 3 3.90 26.46 -27.93
N ILE A 4 2.99 25.68 -28.53
CA ILE A 4 3.28 24.49 -29.34
C ILE A 4 2.20 24.40 -30.44
N PRO A 5 2.45 24.96 -31.64
CA PRO A 5 1.47 25.05 -32.72
C PRO A 5 0.92 23.69 -33.18
N GLU A 6 1.76 22.64 -33.16
CA GLU A 6 1.43 21.26 -33.53
C GLU A 6 0.31 20.66 -32.66
N LEU A 7 0.13 21.17 -31.43
CA LEU A 7 -0.92 20.72 -30.51
C LEU A 7 -2.21 21.54 -30.59
N ALA A 8 -2.28 22.53 -31.50
CA ALA A 8 -3.46 23.39 -31.60
C ALA A 8 -4.70 22.65 -32.08
N GLU A 9 -4.57 21.79 -33.09
CA GLU A 9 -5.66 20.97 -33.62
C GLU A 9 -6.09 19.87 -32.63
N PRO A 10 -5.19 19.01 -32.10
CA PRO A 10 -5.54 18.10 -31.01
C PRO A 10 -6.24 18.78 -29.83
N GLY A 11 -5.76 19.96 -29.42
CA GLY A 11 -6.35 20.72 -28.33
C GLY A 11 -7.75 21.25 -28.62
N ARG A 12 -8.06 21.64 -29.87
CA ARG A 12 -9.43 22.02 -30.26
C ARG A 12 -10.35 20.80 -30.26
N HIS A 13 -9.89 19.69 -30.81
CA HIS A 13 -10.65 18.44 -30.85
C HIS A 13 -11.00 17.94 -29.44
N LEU A 14 -10.03 17.93 -28.52
CA LEU A 14 -10.28 17.56 -27.12
C LEU A 14 -11.28 18.48 -26.41
N ARG A 15 -11.24 19.79 -26.67
CA ARG A 15 -12.24 20.72 -26.11
C ARG A 15 -13.66 20.46 -26.64
N GLN A 16 -13.78 20.11 -27.91
CA GLN A 16 -15.06 19.73 -28.50
C GLN A 16 -15.61 18.46 -27.84
N VAL A 17 -14.78 17.42 -27.73
CA VAL A 17 -15.15 16.15 -27.08
C VAL A 17 -15.53 16.38 -25.61
N ALA A 18 -14.79 17.22 -24.88
CA ALA A 18 -15.12 17.58 -23.51
C ALA A 18 -16.51 18.24 -23.38
N GLY A 19 -16.82 19.21 -24.26
CA GLY A 19 -18.14 19.85 -24.26
C GLY A 19 -19.29 18.90 -24.62
N GLN A 20 -19.05 17.91 -25.49
CA GLN A 20 -20.02 16.84 -25.76
C GLN A 20 -20.23 15.96 -24.52
N LEU A 21 -19.14 15.55 -23.85
CA LEU A 21 -19.21 14.76 -22.62
C LEU A 21 -20.01 15.47 -21.53
N GLU A 22 -19.82 16.77 -21.32
CA GLU A 22 -20.56 17.57 -20.33
C GLU A 22 -22.08 17.54 -20.57
N GLN A 23 -22.51 17.56 -21.84
CA GLN A 23 -23.93 17.48 -22.21
C GLN A 23 -24.53 16.07 -22.02
N MET A 24 -23.66 15.05 -22.04
CA MET A 24 -23.98 13.62 -21.96
C MET A 24 -23.91 13.06 -20.52
N GLN A 25 -23.65 13.87 -19.50
CA GLN A 25 -23.59 13.42 -18.10
C GLN A 25 -24.99 13.23 -17.49
N ARG A 26 -25.84 12.41 -18.13
CA ARG A 26 -27.20 12.11 -17.68
C ARG A 26 -27.46 10.61 -17.77
N LEU A 27 -28.19 10.05 -16.80
CA LEU A 27 -28.47 8.62 -16.72
C LEU A 27 -29.28 8.07 -17.92
N ASP A 28 -30.03 8.94 -18.61
CA ASP A 28 -30.84 8.62 -19.78
C ASP A 28 -30.07 8.74 -21.11
N THR A 29 -28.77 9.04 -21.07
CA THR A 29 -27.94 9.13 -22.27
C THR A 29 -27.80 7.76 -22.94
N PRO A 30 -28.18 7.60 -24.23
CA PRO A 30 -28.06 6.33 -24.93
C PRO A 30 -26.61 5.87 -25.08
N VAL A 31 -26.39 4.56 -25.03
CA VAL A 31 -25.05 3.93 -25.15
C VAL A 31 -24.36 4.33 -26.47
N GLU A 32 -25.14 4.42 -27.54
CA GLU A 32 -24.70 4.78 -28.89
C GLU A 32 -24.05 6.17 -28.94
N SER A 33 -24.46 7.07 -28.03
CA SER A 33 -23.86 8.41 -27.93
C SER A 33 -22.40 8.33 -27.45
N TYR A 34 -22.13 7.46 -26.48
CA TYR A 34 -20.76 7.21 -26.00
C TYR A 34 -19.95 6.46 -27.05
N GLU A 35 -20.53 5.48 -27.75
CA GLU A 35 -19.87 4.77 -28.85
C GLU A 35 -19.45 5.73 -29.98
N GLY A 36 -20.32 6.66 -30.36
CA GLY A 36 -20.01 7.70 -31.34
C GLY A 36 -18.86 8.61 -30.90
N LEU A 37 -18.82 8.97 -29.62
CA LEU A 37 -17.74 9.79 -29.05
C LEU A 37 -16.39 9.03 -29.01
N VAL A 38 -16.42 7.73 -28.70
CA VAL A 38 -15.24 6.86 -28.78
C VAL A 38 -14.73 6.74 -30.22
N ALA A 39 -15.63 6.55 -31.19
CA ALA A 39 -15.27 6.52 -32.60
C ALA A 39 -14.66 7.85 -33.05
N GLN A 40 -15.21 8.99 -32.60
CA GLN A 40 -14.67 10.32 -32.87
C GLN A 40 -13.25 10.50 -32.29
N LEU A 41 -12.99 10.02 -31.06
CA LEU A 41 -11.65 10.05 -30.46
C LEU A 41 -10.64 9.17 -31.23
N GLY A 42 -11.09 8.02 -31.75
CA GLY A 42 -10.27 7.11 -32.55
C GLY A 42 -9.95 7.64 -33.95
N ALA A 43 -10.90 8.33 -34.58
CA ALA A 43 -10.74 8.95 -35.91
C ALA A 43 -10.09 10.35 -35.85
N GLY A 44 -10.01 10.94 -34.65
CA GLY A 44 -9.46 12.27 -34.43
C GLY A 44 -7.93 12.34 -34.57
N PRO A 45 -7.36 13.56 -34.48
CA PRO A 45 -5.93 13.82 -34.67
C PRO A 45 -5.03 13.12 -33.64
N LEU A 46 -5.59 12.63 -32.54
CA LEU A 46 -4.88 11.87 -31.51
C LEU A 46 -4.90 10.35 -31.74
N GLY A 47 -5.77 9.85 -32.63
CA GLY A 47 -5.84 8.43 -32.97
C GLY A 47 -5.97 7.52 -31.76
N VAL A 48 -6.87 7.84 -30.81
CA VAL A 48 -6.93 7.15 -29.52
C VAL A 48 -7.34 5.68 -29.72
N LYS A 49 -6.42 4.75 -29.42
CA LYS A 49 -6.62 3.30 -29.54
C LYS A 49 -6.80 2.59 -28.19
N ALA A 50 -7.33 3.29 -27.19
CA ALA A 50 -7.55 2.70 -25.87
C ALA A 50 -8.76 1.76 -25.90
N SER A 51 -8.66 0.59 -25.27
CA SER A 51 -9.79 -0.34 -25.09
C SER A 51 -10.91 0.23 -24.23
N THR A 52 -10.58 1.20 -23.36
CA THR A 52 -11.50 1.90 -22.45
C THR A 52 -11.11 3.38 -22.37
N PRO A 53 -11.46 4.19 -23.38
CA PRO A 53 -11.03 5.59 -23.48
C PRO A 53 -11.80 6.53 -22.56
N LEU A 54 -12.92 6.09 -21.99
CA LEU A 54 -13.77 6.86 -21.09
C LEU A 54 -13.80 6.21 -19.70
N GLY A 55 -13.70 7.04 -18.66
CA GLY A 55 -13.94 6.68 -17.27
C GLY A 55 -15.15 7.45 -16.74
N ALA A 56 -15.94 6.81 -15.88
CA ALA A 56 -17.10 7.43 -15.24
C ALA A 56 -17.09 7.11 -13.75
N ASP A 57 -17.44 8.10 -12.94
CA ASP A 57 -17.74 7.95 -11.52
C ASP A 57 -19.21 8.30 -11.30
N LEU A 58 -19.96 7.40 -10.68
CA LEU A 58 -21.37 7.63 -10.38
C LEU A 58 -21.54 8.17 -8.97
N TRP A 59 -22.19 9.32 -8.86
CA TRP A 59 -22.59 9.89 -7.57
C TRP A 59 -24.06 9.61 -7.28
N ARG A 60 -24.32 8.99 -6.13
CA ARG A 60 -25.67 8.82 -5.61
C ARG A 60 -25.81 9.59 -4.30
N PRO A 61 -26.69 10.61 -4.23
CA PRO A 61 -26.86 11.38 -3.00
C PRO A 61 -27.50 10.52 -1.91
N LEU A 62 -26.92 10.59 -0.71
CA LEU A 62 -27.54 10.06 0.50
C LEU A 62 -28.53 11.10 1.04
N SER A 63 -29.84 10.83 0.92
CA SER A 63 -30.88 11.76 1.39
C SER A 63 -30.97 11.84 2.92
N GLN A 64 -30.82 10.70 3.60
CA GLN A 64 -30.86 10.59 5.06
C GLN A 64 -29.92 9.47 5.52
N GLY A 65 -29.11 9.73 6.54
CA GLY A 65 -28.25 8.75 7.17
C GLY A 65 -27.29 9.39 8.16
N THR A 66 -27.16 8.78 9.34
CA THR A 66 -26.16 9.16 10.34
C THR A 66 -25.54 7.89 10.91
N LEU A 67 -24.31 7.99 11.42
CA LEU A 67 -23.63 6.90 12.10
C LEU A 67 -23.66 7.13 13.61
N GLY A 68 -24.35 6.25 14.33
CA GLY A 68 -24.49 6.35 15.78
C GLY A 68 -23.18 6.08 16.54
N PRO A 69 -23.04 6.59 17.78
CA PRO A 69 -21.80 6.50 18.55
C PRO A 69 -21.42 5.05 18.92
N VAL A 70 -22.38 4.12 18.95
CA VAL A 70 -22.11 2.70 19.22
C VAL A 70 -21.28 2.08 18.10
N ALA A 71 -21.66 2.32 16.83
CA ALA A 71 -20.92 1.83 15.68
C ALA A 71 -19.52 2.47 15.57
N VAL A 72 -19.41 3.78 15.83
CA VAL A 72 -18.13 4.49 15.83
C VAL A 72 -17.18 3.94 16.90
N ARG A 73 -17.66 3.64 18.11
CA ARG A 73 -16.85 3.01 19.16
C ARG A 73 -16.38 1.61 18.79
N GLU A 74 -17.22 0.84 18.11
CA GLU A 74 -16.84 -0.49 17.62
C GLU A 74 -15.74 -0.40 16.53
N MET A 75 -15.86 0.55 15.60
CA MET A 75 -14.82 0.84 14.61
C MET A 75 -13.48 1.22 15.27
N LEU A 76 -13.51 2.03 16.34
CA LEU A 76 -12.31 2.38 17.11
C LEU A 76 -11.69 1.18 17.82
N ALA A 77 -12.50 0.29 18.40
CA ALA A 77 -12.01 -0.94 19.03
C ALA A 77 -11.29 -1.84 18.02
N VAL A 78 -11.88 -2.04 16.84
CA VAL A 78 -11.25 -2.79 15.76
C VAL A 78 -9.99 -2.10 15.25
N ALA A 79 -10.01 -0.78 15.04
CA ALA A 79 -8.83 -0.03 14.63
C ALA A 79 -7.67 -0.23 15.62
N THR A 80 -7.97 -0.25 16.92
CA THR A 80 -7.00 -0.49 17.98
C THR A 80 -6.42 -1.90 17.92
N LEU A 81 -7.26 -2.92 17.72
CA LEU A 81 -6.83 -4.31 17.52
C LEU A 81 -5.90 -4.42 16.29
N LEU A 82 -6.32 -3.89 15.14
CA LEU A 82 -5.56 -3.97 13.88
C LEU A 82 -4.24 -3.21 13.95
N ALA A 83 -4.20 -2.11 14.71
CA ALA A 83 -2.99 -1.35 14.95
C ALA A 83 -1.96 -2.10 15.82
N GLY A 84 -2.37 -3.14 16.55
CA GLY A 84 -1.49 -3.98 17.36
C GLY A 84 -0.82 -5.12 16.60
N LEU A 85 -1.22 -5.39 15.36
CA LEU A 85 -0.61 -6.45 14.55
C LEU A 85 0.88 -6.18 14.27
N PRO A 86 1.73 -7.23 14.26
CA PRO A 86 3.14 -7.10 13.96
C PRO A 86 3.35 -6.60 12.54
N ARG A 87 4.47 -5.89 12.32
CA ARG A 87 4.85 -5.39 11.00
C ARG A 87 5.88 -6.35 10.40
N PRO A 88 5.75 -6.73 9.12
CA PRO A 88 6.85 -7.36 8.43
C PRO A 88 8.06 -6.41 8.41
N PRO A 89 9.30 -6.93 8.41
CA PRO A 89 10.50 -6.13 8.16
C PRO A 89 10.31 -5.31 6.88
N SER A 90 10.62 -4.02 6.92
CA SER A 90 10.41 -3.17 5.75
C SER A 90 11.70 -3.04 4.94
N VAL A 91 11.58 -3.04 3.60
CA VAL A 91 12.66 -2.66 2.68
C VAL A 91 13.27 -1.31 3.06
N LEU A 92 12.45 -0.43 3.66
CA LEU A 92 12.89 0.86 4.18
C LEU A 92 13.87 0.74 5.36
N GLN A 93 13.71 -0.24 6.25
CA GLN A 93 14.65 -0.47 7.37
C GLN A 93 16.00 -0.96 6.87
N GLU A 94 16.01 -1.89 5.91
CA GLU A 94 17.24 -2.34 5.25
C GLU A 94 17.95 -1.19 4.56
N PHE A 95 17.19 -0.35 3.84
CA PHE A 95 17.73 0.83 3.20
C PHE A 95 18.23 1.87 4.22
N ALA A 96 17.53 2.07 5.34
CA ALA A 96 17.98 2.95 6.42
C ALA A 96 19.34 2.51 6.98
N ALA A 97 19.55 1.20 7.18
CA ALA A 97 20.84 0.68 7.61
C ALA A 97 21.95 0.98 6.58
N ARG A 98 21.69 0.78 5.28
CA ARG A 98 22.64 1.15 4.21
C ARG A 98 22.91 2.65 4.17
N PHE A 99 21.86 3.46 4.33
CA PHE A 99 21.92 4.92 4.32
C PHE A 99 22.78 5.42 5.48
N VAL A 100 22.51 4.98 6.71
CA VAL A 100 23.27 5.36 7.91
C VAL A 100 24.73 4.91 7.79
N ASN A 101 24.99 3.70 7.28
CA ASN A 101 26.37 3.24 7.05
C ASN A 101 27.14 4.12 6.04
N ARG A 102 26.46 4.75 5.07
CA ARG A 102 27.09 5.61 4.05
C ARG A 102 27.18 7.08 4.45
N TYR A 103 26.10 7.62 4.99
CA TYR A 103 25.94 9.06 5.22
C TYR A 103 25.93 9.43 6.69
N ASP A 104 25.81 8.47 7.59
CA ASP A 104 25.65 8.68 9.04
C ASP A 104 24.46 9.61 9.31
N THR A 105 24.60 10.61 10.18
CA THR A 105 23.55 11.58 10.50
C THR A 105 23.37 12.69 9.45
N ARG A 106 24.00 12.59 8.28
CA ARG A 106 23.96 13.66 7.26
C ARG A 106 22.64 13.69 6.51
N PHE A 107 22.24 14.91 6.16
CA PHE A 107 21.19 15.16 5.18
C PHE A 107 21.83 15.41 3.81
N VAL A 108 21.41 14.64 2.81
CA VAL A 108 21.93 14.68 1.44
C VAL A 108 20.78 14.90 0.45
N PRO A 109 21.04 15.40 -0.77
CA PRO A 109 19.99 15.53 -1.79
C PRO A 109 19.27 14.20 -2.04
N LEU A 110 17.94 14.22 -2.07
CA LEU A 110 17.10 13.03 -2.20
C LEU A 110 17.48 12.20 -3.43
N LEU A 111 17.61 12.85 -4.59
CA LEU A 111 17.96 12.15 -5.83
C LEU A 111 19.35 11.50 -5.76
N SER A 112 20.32 12.14 -5.12
CA SER A 112 21.67 11.56 -4.93
C SER A 112 21.69 10.37 -3.99
N ALA A 113 20.81 10.32 -2.98
CA ALA A 113 20.70 9.18 -2.08
C ALA A 113 20.06 7.94 -2.74
N LEU A 114 19.18 8.16 -3.70
CA LEU A 114 18.46 7.09 -4.40
C LEU A 114 19.17 6.62 -5.67
N ASP A 115 20.16 7.39 -6.14
CA ASP A 115 21.03 7.02 -7.25
C ASP A 115 21.76 5.69 -6.97
N GLU A 116 21.77 4.80 -7.95
CA GLU A 116 22.36 3.46 -7.81
C GLU A 116 23.89 3.45 -7.96
N GLU A 117 24.46 4.46 -8.63
CA GLU A 117 25.91 4.54 -8.88
C GLU A 117 26.63 5.31 -7.77
N HIS A 118 26.06 6.44 -7.34
CA HIS A 118 26.69 7.37 -6.41
C HIS A 118 26.13 7.25 -4.99
N GLY A 119 24.90 6.76 -4.89
CA GLY A 119 24.16 6.56 -3.64
C GLY A 119 24.12 5.10 -3.17
N PRO A 120 23.49 4.84 -2.01
CA PRO A 120 23.21 3.48 -1.54
C PRO A 120 22.17 2.72 -2.38
N GLY A 121 21.45 3.39 -3.28
CA GLY A 121 20.41 2.81 -4.14
C GLY A 121 19.17 2.29 -3.39
N PHE A 122 17.96 2.61 -3.87
CA PHE A 122 16.71 2.14 -3.26
C PHE A 122 16.02 1.04 -4.06
N GLY A 123 15.94 -0.16 -3.47
CA GLY A 123 15.36 -1.35 -4.09
C GLY A 123 16.29 -2.56 -4.00
N GLN A 124 15.83 -3.72 -4.46
CA GLN A 124 16.72 -4.83 -4.78
C GLN A 124 17.52 -4.43 -6.02
N SER A 125 18.84 -4.55 -5.95
CA SER A 125 19.75 -4.14 -7.02
C SER A 125 19.32 -4.73 -8.37
N ALA A 126 18.90 -3.86 -9.30
CA ALA A 126 18.68 -4.18 -10.70
C ALA A 126 19.94 -4.75 -11.39
N PHE A 127 21.11 -4.66 -10.73
CA PHE A 127 22.37 -5.32 -11.10
C PHE A 127 22.24 -6.81 -11.47
N ARG A 128 21.17 -7.52 -11.09
CA ARG A 128 20.98 -8.93 -11.47
C ARG A 128 20.10 -9.17 -12.69
N GLU A 129 19.20 -8.25 -13.05
CA GLU A 129 18.17 -8.47 -14.07
C GLU A 129 18.52 -7.86 -15.43
N GLU A 130 19.44 -6.88 -15.49
CA GLU A 130 19.72 -6.11 -16.71
C GLU A 130 21.21 -6.06 -17.11
N ILE A 131 22.02 -7.06 -16.77
CA ILE A 131 23.42 -7.14 -17.27
C ILE A 131 23.46 -8.16 -18.42
N PRO A 132 23.61 -7.73 -19.69
CA PRO A 132 23.74 -8.62 -20.84
C PRO A 132 24.93 -9.59 -20.72
N LEU A 133 25.92 -9.23 -19.91
CA LEU A 133 27.10 -10.07 -19.63
C LEU A 133 26.80 -11.28 -18.73
N LEU A 134 25.69 -11.24 -17.99
CA LEU A 134 25.24 -12.33 -17.10
C LEU A 134 24.13 -13.18 -17.76
N ASP A 135 23.77 -12.88 -19.02
CA ASP A 135 22.82 -13.70 -19.79
C ASP A 135 23.32 -15.14 -19.89
N GLY A 136 22.49 -16.08 -19.44
CA GLY A 136 22.78 -17.52 -19.46
C GLY A 136 23.51 -18.07 -18.24
N LEU A 137 23.88 -17.23 -17.26
CA LEU A 137 24.37 -17.70 -15.96
C LEU A 137 23.20 -17.93 -15.00
N PRO A 138 23.12 -19.08 -14.31
CA PRO A 138 22.06 -19.33 -13.34
C PRO A 138 22.25 -18.43 -12.12
N THR A 139 21.60 -17.28 -12.11
CA THR A 139 21.52 -16.40 -10.94
C THR A 139 20.41 -16.90 -10.02
N ALA A 140 20.71 -17.91 -9.21
CA ALA A 140 19.80 -18.25 -8.13
C ALA A 140 19.74 -17.04 -7.17
N PRO A 141 18.55 -16.47 -6.86
CA PRO A 141 18.41 -15.67 -5.65
C PRO A 141 18.97 -16.52 -4.49
N PRO A 142 19.80 -15.94 -3.59
CA PRO A 142 20.14 -16.67 -2.39
C PRO A 142 18.82 -17.17 -1.78
N PRO A 143 18.69 -18.47 -1.45
CA PRO A 143 17.45 -18.97 -0.88
C PRO A 143 17.21 -18.18 0.40
N GLY A 144 16.27 -17.24 0.35
CA GLY A 144 15.75 -16.63 1.55
C GLY A 144 15.24 -17.76 2.42
N ALA A 145 15.47 -17.66 3.74
CA ALA A 145 14.83 -18.58 4.65
C ALA A 145 13.32 -18.58 4.34
N PRO A 146 12.68 -19.75 4.19
CA PRO A 146 11.24 -19.79 3.96
C PRO A 146 10.57 -18.99 5.08
N PRO A 147 9.57 -18.15 4.76
CA PRO A 147 8.93 -17.33 5.78
C PRO A 147 8.36 -18.27 6.85
N GLY A 148 8.84 -18.12 8.08
CA GLY A 148 8.27 -18.79 9.24
C GLY A 148 6.95 -18.14 9.62
N LEU A 149 6.12 -18.86 10.38
CA LEU A 149 4.90 -18.27 10.96
C LEU A 149 5.29 -17.17 11.95
N ASP A 150 4.70 -15.99 11.82
CA ASP A 150 4.84 -14.93 12.80
C ASP A 150 4.05 -15.23 14.10
N ALA A 151 4.18 -14.38 15.13
CA ALA A 151 3.53 -14.61 16.41
C ALA A 151 1.98 -14.60 16.34
N VAL A 152 1.40 -13.85 15.40
CA VAL A 152 -0.05 -13.82 15.16
C VAL A 152 -0.48 -15.09 14.44
N GLU A 153 0.24 -15.49 13.39
CA GLU A 153 -0.03 -16.71 12.64
C GLU A 153 0.12 -17.96 13.51
N GLN A 154 1.12 -18.03 14.39
CA GLN A 154 1.27 -19.12 15.36
C GLN A 154 0.06 -19.22 16.31
N ARG A 155 -0.46 -18.07 16.76
CA ARG A 155 -1.65 -18.03 17.62
C ARG A 155 -2.90 -18.44 16.86
N LEU A 156 -3.08 -17.93 15.65
CA LEU A 156 -4.20 -18.31 14.78
C LEU A 156 -4.17 -19.80 14.43
N LEU A 157 -2.98 -20.37 14.22
CA LEU A 157 -2.81 -21.82 14.02
C LEU A 157 -3.31 -22.59 15.24
N TRP A 158 -2.94 -22.18 16.45
CA TRP A 158 -3.43 -22.82 17.68
C TRP A 158 -4.97 -22.78 17.76
N ARG A 159 -5.57 -21.60 17.57
CA ARG A 159 -7.03 -21.42 17.59
C ARG A 159 -7.74 -22.23 16.50
N LEU A 160 -7.13 -22.33 15.32
CA LEU A 160 -7.63 -23.15 14.22
C LEU A 160 -7.66 -24.64 14.60
N LEU A 161 -6.61 -25.14 15.25
CA LEU A 161 -6.56 -26.54 15.70
C LEU A 161 -7.61 -26.82 16.78
N GLU A 162 -7.79 -25.92 17.75
CA GLU A 162 -8.84 -26.02 18.77
C GLU A 162 -10.24 -26.07 18.15
N ALA A 163 -10.54 -25.11 17.27
CA ALA A 163 -11.83 -25.03 16.58
C ALA A 163 -12.09 -26.27 15.73
N THR A 164 -11.07 -26.75 15.00
CA THR A 164 -11.17 -27.97 14.18
C THR A 164 -11.48 -29.19 15.06
N GLY A 165 -10.83 -29.32 16.22
CA GLY A 165 -11.07 -30.42 17.16
C GLY A 165 -12.49 -30.43 17.74
N ARG A 166 -13.15 -29.27 17.83
CA ARG A 166 -14.52 -29.10 18.33
C ARG A 166 -15.58 -29.10 17.22
N GLY A 167 -15.16 -28.97 15.96
CA GLY A 167 -16.07 -28.74 14.83
C GLY A 167 -16.65 -27.32 14.79
N ASP A 168 -15.99 -26.37 15.46
CA ASP A 168 -16.43 -24.97 15.51
C ASP A 168 -16.22 -24.30 14.15
N ARG A 169 -17.18 -23.46 13.77
CA ARG A 169 -17.17 -22.71 12.51
C ARG A 169 -16.89 -21.23 12.69
N GLU A 170 -16.71 -20.82 13.94
CA GLU A 170 -16.39 -19.47 14.33
C GLU A 170 -15.33 -19.52 15.44
N ILE A 171 -14.33 -18.66 15.31
CA ILE A 171 -13.33 -18.38 16.34
C ILE A 171 -13.57 -16.96 16.79
N VAL A 172 -13.98 -16.82 18.05
CA VAL A 172 -14.16 -15.53 18.71
C VAL A 172 -12.83 -15.12 19.33
N LEU A 173 -12.32 -13.97 18.91
CA LEU A 173 -11.11 -13.38 19.45
C LEU A 173 -11.42 -12.51 20.65
N GLU A 174 -10.51 -12.52 21.62
CA GLU A 174 -10.61 -11.76 22.86
C GLU A 174 -9.81 -10.44 22.80
N ASP A 175 -10.12 -9.52 23.70
CA ASP A 175 -9.37 -8.28 23.85
C ASP A 175 -7.90 -8.59 24.21
N GLY A 176 -6.96 -7.93 23.53
CA GLY A 176 -5.53 -8.10 23.79
C GLY A 176 -4.93 -9.44 23.33
N GLU A 177 -5.65 -10.24 22.54
CA GLU A 177 -5.20 -11.57 22.13
C GLU A 177 -3.84 -11.55 21.39
N PHE A 178 -3.55 -10.49 20.62
CA PHE A 178 -2.27 -10.31 19.93
C PHE A 178 -1.27 -9.42 20.69
N GLY A 179 -1.55 -9.12 21.96
CA GLY A 179 -0.78 -8.21 22.80
C GLY A 179 -1.26 -6.75 22.71
N GLU A 180 -0.70 -5.92 23.59
CA GLU A 180 -0.94 -4.47 23.58
C GLU A 180 -0.40 -3.83 22.29
N PRO A 181 -1.11 -2.85 21.70
CA PRO A 181 -0.62 -2.14 20.54
C PRO A 181 0.76 -1.54 20.80
N ARG A 182 1.71 -1.74 19.87
CA ARG A 182 3.05 -1.12 19.94
C ARG A 182 3.03 0.39 19.63
N GLY A 183 2.12 1.13 20.25
CA GLY A 183 1.98 2.59 20.14
C GLY A 183 0.57 3.06 19.76
N PRO A 184 0.24 4.34 20.03
CA PRO A 184 -1.15 4.78 20.24
C PRO A 184 -1.90 5.30 18.99
N LEU A 185 -2.48 4.49 18.09
CA LEU A 185 -3.07 4.94 16.78
C LEU A 185 -2.28 6.05 16.01
N PRO A 186 -2.47 6.27 14.70
CA PRO A 186 -1.90 7.47 14.08
C PRO A 186 -2.78 8.69 14.35
N SER A 187 -2.19 9.89 14.22
CA SER A 187 -2.88 11.18 14.38
C SER A 187 -4.03 11.36 13.38
N SER A 188 -3.98 10.64 12.26
CA SER A 188 -5.09 10.43 11.32
C SER A 188 -5.14 8.96 10.93
N PHE A 189 -6.33 8.46 10.63
CA PHE A 189 -6.56 7.14 10.02
C PHE A 189 -7.99 7.08 9.49
N ALA A 190 -8.37 5.99 8.85
CA ALA A 190 -9.77 5.69 8.59
C ALA A 190 -10.07 4.22 8.86
N VAL A 191 -11.35 3.92 9.10
CA VAL A 191 -11.85 2.55 9.11
C VAL A 191 -12.69 2.34 7.87
N LEU A 192 -12.35 1.33 7.08
CA LEU A 192 -13.10 0.87 5.92
C LEU A 192 -13.85 -0.42 6.28
N THR A 193 -15.18 -0.45 6.18
CA THR A 193 -15.97 -1.64 6.54
C THR A 193 -17.38 -1.59 5.96
N THR A 194 -18.06 -2.73 5.86
CA THR A 194 -19.51 -2.77 5.62
C THR A 194 -20.25 -2.92 6.95
N LEU A 195 -21.35 -2.18 7.13
CA LEU A 195 -22.21 -2.31 8.30
C LEU A 195 -23.44 -3.18 7.96
N ALA A 196 -23.62 -4.27 8.68
CA ALA A 196 -24.78 -5.15 8.57
C ALA A 196 -25.70 -4.98 9.78
N ALA A 197 -26.96 -4.62 9.52
CA ALA A 197 -28.00 -4.43 10.54
C ALA A 197 -29.39 -4.43 9.90
N ALA A 198 -30.41 -4.85 10.65
CA ALA A 198 -31.78 -4.87 10.15
C ALA A 198 -32.38 -3.47 9.97
N SER A 199 -31.94 -2.51 10.79
CA SER A 199 -32.32 -1.09 10.73
C SER A 199 -31.33 -0.23 11.52
N GLY A 200 -31.40 1.10 11.36
CA GLY A 200 -30.63 2.04 12.19
C GLY A 200 -30.93 1.90 13.69
N HIS A 201 -32.17 1.60 14.07
CA HIS A 201 -32.55 1.38 15.47
C HIS A 201 -31.81 0.17 16.10
N GLU A 202 -31.63 -0.90 15.33
CA GLU A 202 -30.88 -2.07 15.81
C GLU A 202 -29.38 -1.76 15.96
N VAL A 203 -28.83 -0.88 15.13
CA VAL A 203 -27.45 -0.36 15.30
C VAL A 203 -27.32 0.35 16.64
N ASP A 204 -28.26 1.23 16.98
CA ASP A 204 -28.24 1.99 18.24
C ASP A 204 -28.38 1.08 19.48
N ARG A 205 -29.11 -0.04 19.34
CA ARG A 205 -29.20 -1.10 20.37
C ARG A 205 -27.98 -2.01 20.42
N GLY A 206 -27.02 -1.86 19.51
CA GLY A 206 -25.81 -2.68 19.44
C GLY A 206 -26.00 -4.03 18.75
N HIS A 207 -27.09 -4.21 18.00
CA HIS A 207 -27.40 -5.40 17.19
C HIS A 207 -26.99 -5.17 15.73
N PHE A 208 -25.68 -5.15 15.49
CA PHE A 208 -25.10 -4.99 14.16
C PHE A 208 -23.80 -5.78 14.06
N GLN A 209 -23.30 -5.93 12.83
CA GLN A 209 -21.97 -6.47 12.56
C GLN A 209 -21.19 -5.54 11.64
N LEU A 210 -19.90 -5.34 11.93
CA LEU A 210 -18.94 -4.77 10.98
C LEU A 210 -18.29 -5.91 10.19
N LEU A 211 -18.27 -5.80 8.86
CA LEU A 211 -17.77 -6.86 7.98
C LEU A 211 -16.41 -6.47 7.41
N ALA A 212 -15.46 -7.40 7.49
CA ALA A 212 -14.10 -7.29 6.98
C ALA A 212 -13.44 -5.91 7.22
N PRO A 213 -13.52 -5.35 8.44
CA PRO A 213 -13.02 -4.02 8.72
C PRO A 213 -11.51 -3.93 8.44
N ALA A 214 -11.11 -2.82 7.83
CA ALA A 214 -9.73 -2.49 7.53
C ALA A 214 -9.35 -1.17 8.21
N LEU A 215 -8.16 -1.13 8.78
CA LEU A 215 -7.53 0.11 9.20
C LEU A 215 -6.76 0.70 8.01
N ILE A 216 -7.08 1.94 7.66
CA ILE A 216 -6.42 2.72 6.60
C ILE A 216 -5.53 3.77 7.25
N THR A 217 -4.24 3.75 6.96
CA THR A 217 -3.27 4.75 7.46
C THR A 217 -2.34 5.22 6.34
N PRO A 218 -1.72 6.42 6.44
CA PRO A 218 -1.82 7.39 7.53
C PRO A 218 -3.10 8.25 7.50
N SER A 219 -3.91 8.18 6.44
CA SER A 219 -5.08 9.05 6.28
C SER A 219 -6.15 8.41 5.41
N GLY A 220 -7.42 8.68 5.69
CA GLY A 220 -8.54 8.27 4.82
C GLY A 220 -8.60 9.05 3.51
N ALA A 221 -7.84 10.14 3.40
CA ALA A 221 -7.82 11.01 2.22
C ALA A 221 -7.32 10.29 0.96
N SER A 222 -6.50 9.25 1.09
CA SER A 222 -6.05 8.42 -0.04
C SER A 222 -7.23 7.79 -0.80
N PHE A 223 -8.25 7.31 -0.10
CA PHE A 223 -9.43 6.71 -0.72
C PHE A 223 -10.49 7.74 -1.14
N LEU A 224 -10.55 8.89 -0.47
CA LEU A 224 -11.59 9.91 -0.72
C LEU A 224 -11.23 10.91 -1.82
N GLY A 225 -9.95 11.14 -2.10
CA GLY A 225 -9.50 12.26 -2.92
C GLY A 225 -10.14 12.35 -4.30
N ARG A 226 -10.28 11.23 -5.02
CA ARG A 226 -10.94 11.18 -6.33
C ARG A 226 -12.40 11.67 -6.28
N PHE A 227 -13.10 11.36 -5.20
CA PHE A 227 -14.51 11.74 -5.02
C PHE A 227 -14.68 13.22 -4.64
N GLY A 228 -13.60 13.91 -4.24
CA GLY A 228 -13.62 15.36 -4.03
C GLY A 228 -14.01 16.13 -5.30
N ALA A 229 -13.70 15.61 -6.48
CA ALA A 229 -14.08 16.25 -7.74
C ALA A 229 -15.59 16.12 -8.07
N LEU A 230 -16.32 15.24 -7.39
CA LEU A 230 -17.74 14.95 -7.69
C LEU A 230 -18.71 15.81 -6.88
N ASP A 231 -18.35 16.21 -5.66
CA ASP A 231 -19.21 16.99 -4.77
C ASP A 231 -18.37 17.95 -3.92
N GLY A 232 -18.67 19.24 -4.00
CA GLY A 232 -17.93 20.29 -3.29
C GLY A 232 -17.96 20.15 -1.76
N ARG A 233 -18.94 19.43 -1.18
CA ARG A 233 -18.95 19.12 0.26
C ARG A 233 -17.89 18.07 0.60
N VAL A 234 -17.69 17.07 -0.25
CA VAL A 234 -16.63 16.07 -0.10
C VAL A 234 -15.27 16.75 -0.22
N GLU A 235 -15.10 17.65 -1.18
CA GLU A 235 -13.88 18.46 -1.31
C GLU A 235 -13.62 19.29 -0.04
N ALA A 236 -14.63 19.99 0.49
CA ALA A 236 -14.50 20.78 1.71
C ALA A 236 -14.14 19.92 2.93
N MET A 237 -14.77 18.75 3.07
CA MET A 237 -14.46 17.79 4.13
C MET A 237 -13.03 17.26 4.02
N LEU A 238 -12.56 16.95 2.81
CA LEU A 238 -11.19 16.53 2.55
C LEU A 238 -10.19 17.61 2.94
N ARG A 239 -10.39 18.85 2.49
CA ARG A 239 -9.52 19.99 2.85
C ARG A 239 -9.48 20.22 4.36
N ALA A 240 -10.62 20.14 5.04
CA ALA A 240 -10.69 20.28 6.50
C ALA A 240 -9.95 19.15 7.23
N HIS A 241 -10.12 17.90 6.77
CA HIS A 241 -9.42 16.74 7.33
C HIS A 241 -7.91 16.86 7.15
N VAL A 242 -7.47 17.26 5.95
CA VAL A 242 -6.08 17.53 5.59
C VAL A 242 -5.45 18.61 6.46
N ALA A 243 -6.13 19.74 6.65
CA ALA A 243 -5.63 20.84 7.46
C ALA A 243 -5.45 20.42 8.92
N ALA A 244 -6.40 19.65 9.44
CA ALA A 244 -6.35 19.14 10.80
C ALA A 244 -5.25 18.06 10.98
N GLU A 245 -4.92 17.31 9.93
CA GLU A 245 -3.79 16.36 9.92
C GLU A 245 -2.46 17.12 9.97
N GLU A 246 -2.31 18.18 9.16
CA GLU A 246 -1.11 19.01 9.11
C GLU A 246 -0.82 19.66 10.47
N GLU A 247 -1.83 20.32 11.06
CA GLU A 247 -1.74 20.97 12.38
C GLU A 247 -1.27 20.00 13.47
N ARG A 248 -1.75 18.75 13.46
CA ARG A 248 -1.37 17.72 14.44
C ARG A 248 0.00 17.11 14.19
N SER A 249 0.47 17.11 12.94
CA SER A 249 1.77 16.52 12.59
C SER A 249 2.95 17.44 12.91
N GLY A 250 2.75 18.77 12.83
CA GLY A 250 3.85 19.75 12.92
C GLY A 250 4.77 19.78 11.70
N GLU A 251 4.55 18.91 10.71
CA GLU A 251 5.26 18.85 9.43
C GLU A 251 4.42 19.48 8.33
N LEU A 252 5.04 19.90 7.23
CA LEU A 252 4.32 20.33 6.04
C LEU A 252 3.84 19.09 5.26
N LEU A 253 2.53 18.89 5.16
CA LEU A 253 1.99 17.79 4.37
C LEU A 253 1.97 18.18 2.89
N VAL A 254 2.52 17.30 2.05
CA VAL A 254 2.61 17.55 0.60
C VAL A 254 1.93 16.43 -0.17
N ASP A 255 1.00 16.80 -1.04
CA ASP A 255 0.29 15.85 -1.89
C ASP A 255 1.22 15.39 -3.01
N VAL A 256 1.47 14.07 -3.11
CA VAL A 256 2.36 13.50 -4.14
C VAL A 256 1.67 13.55 -5.51
N VAL A 257 2.32 14.19 -6.48
CA VAL A 257 1.88 14.26 -7.87
C VAL A 257 2.76 13.34 -8.73
N GLU A 258 2.08 12.42 -9.40
CA GLU A 258 2.67 11.44 -10.29
C GLU A 258 1.76 11.20 -11.49
N LEU A 259 2.34 10.74 -12.60
CA LEU A 259 1.61 10.28 -13.77
C LEU A 259 1.92 8.80 -14.01
N PRO A 260 1.09 7.88 -13.49
CA PRO A 260 1.32 6.45 -13.70
C PRO A 260 0.98 6.03 -15.13
N SER A 261 1.58 4.93 -15.58
CA SER A 261 1.23 4.28 -16.83
C SER A 261 -0.09 3.50 -16.72
N GLY A 262 -0.74 3.29 -17.87
CA GLY A 262 -1.92 2.41 -17.97
C GLY A 262 -3.14 2.87 -17.16
N ARG A 263 -3.86 1.90 -16.57
CA ARG A 263 -5.13 2.15 -15.86
C ARG A 263 -4.96 2.98 -14.58
N GLY A 264 -3.74 3.04 -14.03
CA GLY A 264 -3.46 3.82 -12.81
C GLY A 264 -3.73 5.31 -13.00
N ALA A 265 -3.68 5.83 -14.23
CA ALA A 265 -3.91 7.25 -14.52
C ALA A 265 -5.33 7.71 -14.12
N ASN A 266 -6.31 6.80 -14.14
CA ASN A 266 -7.69 7.11 -13.72
C ASN A 266 -7.81 7.28 -12.19
N LEU A 267 -6.82 6.84 -11.42
CA LEU A 267 -6.86 6.89 -9.95
C LEU A 267 -6.26 8.19 -9.40
N VAL A 268 -5.47 8.93 -10.18
CA VAL A 268 -4.73 10.09 -9.67
C VAL A 268 -5.50 11.41 -9.76
N PHE A 269 -6.62 11.45 -10.51
CA PHE A 269 -7.45 12.63 -10.67
C PHE A 269 -8.13 13.02 -9.36
N ARG A 270 -7.90 14.24 -8.90
CA ARG A 270 -8.45 14.80 -7.65
C ARG A 270 -8.31 16.33 -7.64
N PRO A 271 -9.13 17.06 -6.85
CA PRO A 271 -8.87 18.46 -6.56
C PRO A 271 -7.62 18.61 -5.68
N PRO A 272 -6.89 19.74 -5.74
CA PRO A 272 -5.82 20.05 -4.80
C PRO A 272 -6.39 20.17 -3.38
N THR A 273 -5.87 19.38 -2.44
CA THR A 273 -6.38 19.35 -1.06
C THR A 273 -5.43 19.98 -0.04
N GLY A 274 -4.12 19.89 -0.28
CA GLY A 274 -3.08 20.47 0.57
C GLY A 274 -2.61 21.86 0.15
N ALA A 275 -1.72 22.43 0.97
CA ALA A 275 -1.08 23.71 0.68
C ALA A 275 0.02 23.60 -0.39
N TYR A 276 0.68 22.44 -0.48
CA TYR A 276 1.80 22.18 -1.39
C TYR A 276 1.68 20.80 -2.04
N GLU A 277 2.25 20.68 -3.24
CA GLU A 277 2.32 19.43 -4.00
C GLU A 277 3.79 19.03 -4.24
N LEU A 278 4.12 17.76 -3.98
CA LEU A 278 5.42 17.18 -4.29
C LEU A 278 5.36 16.56 -5.70
N VAL A 279 6.01 17.20 -6.66
CA VAL A 279 5.99 16.78 -8.06
C VAL A 279 7.11 15.78 -8.30
N LEU A 280 6.75 14.52 -8.51
CA LEU A 280 7.69 13.46 -8.91
C LEU A 280 7.69 13.32 -10.43
N GLN A 281 6.50 13.18 -11.02
CA GLN A 281 6.26 13.06 -12.46
C GLN A 281 4.89 13.64 -12.80
N GLY A 282 4.71 14.16 -14.02
CA GLY A 282 3.43 14.71 -14.45
C GLY A 282 3.26 16.20 -14.14
N ARG A 283 2.01 16.65 -14.06
CA ARG A 283 1.67 18.07 -13.95
C ARG A 283 0.81 18.33 -12.72
N SER A 284 1.36 19.15 -11.82
CA SER A 284 0.66 19.68 -10.65
C SER A 284 -0.50 20.62 -11.05
N GLY A 285 -1.57 20.57 -10.26
CA GLY A 285 -2.68 21.52 -10.35
C GLY A 285 -2.48 22.78 -9.51
N ALA A 286 -1.45 22.80 -8.65
CA ALA A 286 -1.11 23.91 -7.79
C ALA A 286 -0.32 25.02 -8.54
N PRO A 287 -0.38 26.28 -8.06
CA PRO A 287 0.52 27.34 -8.53
C PRO A 287 2.00 26.97 -8.35
N SER A 288 2.88 27.52 -9.20
CA SER A 288 4.32 27.23 -9.20
C SER A 288 5.01 27.38 -7.84
N GLU A 289 4.56 28.35 -7.04
CA GLU A 289 5.16 28.68 -5.73
C GLU A 289 4.85 27.61 -4.67
N ARG A 290 3.81 26.81 -4.92
CA ARG A 290 3.30 25.73 -4.07
C ARG A 290 3.72 24.34 -4.56
N GLN A 291 4.55 24.27 -5.59
CA GLN A 291 5.14 23.03 -6.06
C GLN A 291 6.50 22.83 -5.40
N ILE A 292 6.80 21.61 -4.99
CA ILE A 292 8.11 21.17 -4.51
C ILE A 292 8.57 20.06 -5.43
N TRP A 293 9.75 20.21 -6.03
CA TRP A 293 10.37 19.18 -6.86
C TRP A 293 11.26 18.27 -6.00
N ALA A 294 11.45 17.03 -6.46
CA ALA A 294 12.21 16.04 -5.70
C ALA A 294 13.70 16.41 -5.51
N ASP A 295 14.28 17.19 -6.43
CA ASP A 295 15.65 17.71 -6.36
C ASP A 295 15.83 18.83 -5.31
N GLU A 296 14.74 19.44 -4.86
CA GLU A 296 14.74 20.43 -3.78
C GLU A 296 14.77 19.79 -2.38
N LEU A 297 14.61 18.48 -2.28
CA LEU A 297 14.50 17.79 -1.00
C LEU A 297 15.86 17.24 -0.54
N LEU A 298 16.14 17.43 0.75
CA LEU A 298 17.17 16.70 1.47
C LEU A 298 16.53 15.52 2.22
N VAL A 299 17.25 14.41 2.30
CA VAL A 299 16.85 13.19 3.01
C VAL A 299 17.90 12.81 4.04
N GLY A 300 17.45 12.31 5.19
CA GLY A 300 18.29 11.78 6.25
C GLY A 300 17.52 10.79 7.13
N VAL A 301 18.22 10.04 7.98
CA VAL A 301 17.60 9.12 8.95
C VAL A 301 17.65 9.74 10.35
N ARG A 302 16.50 9.76 11.05
CA ARG A 302 16.33 10.26 12.42
C ARG A 302 15.39 9.35 13.20
N ASP A 303 15.78 8.95 14.41
CA ASP A 303 15.01 8.03 15.25
C ASP A 303 14.51 6.80 14.45
N ASP A 304 15.43 6.18 13.71
CA ASP A 304 15.18 5.02 12.82
C ASP A 304 14.14 5.26 11.69
N ARG A 305 13.94 6.53 11.28
CA ARG A 305 12.97 6.92 10.24
C ARG A 305 13.58 7.87 9.24
N PHE A 306 13.10 7.84 8.00
CA PHE A 306 13.50 8.81 7.00
C PHE A 306 12.75 10.13 7.20
N ALA A 307 13.49 11.23 7.23
CA ALA A 307 12.95 12.57 7.29
C ALA A 307 13.31 13.33 6.00
N LEU A 308 12.34 14.08 5.46
CA LEU A 308 12.56 14.95 4.29
C LEU A 308 12.51 16.41 4.72
N PHE A 309 13.45 17.19 4.23
CA PHE A 309 13.53 18.62 4.52
C PHE A 309 13.61 19.40 3.21
N CYS A 310 12.81 20.47 3.10
CA CYS A 310 12.84 21.40 1.97
C CYS A 310 13.56 22.68 2.40
N PRO A 311 14.82 22.93 1.95
CA PRO A 311 15.57 24.10 2.34
C PRO A 311 14.92 25.42 1.90
N ARG A 312 14.28 25.44 0.73
CA ARG A 312 13.59 26.64 0.22
C ARG A 312 12.50 27.12 1.18
N LEU A 313 11.78 26.18 1.80
CA LEU A 313 10.68 26.49 2.71
C LEU A 313 11.12 26.53 4.17
N ASP A 314 12.33 26.06 4.50
CA ASP A 314 12.81 25.82 5.88
C ASP A 314 11.81 24.97 6.69
N ARG A 315 11.28 23.93 6.06
CA ARG A 315 10.24 23.06 6.64
C ARG A 315 10.55 21.59 6.41
N TRP A 316 10.22 20.79 7.43
CA TRP A 316 10.08 19.34 7.30
C TRP A 316 8.88 19.02 6.43
N VAL A 317 9.09 18.12 5.49
CA VAL A 317 8.11 17.73 4.48
C VAL A 317 7.71 16.29 4.71
N ARG A 318 6.40 16.04 4.73
CA ARG A 318 5.84 14.70 4.80
C ARG A 318 5.01 14.43 3.55
N PRO A 319 5.49 13.55 2.65
CA PRO A 319 4.71 13.11 1.51
C PRO A 319 3.48 12.33 1.96
N ARG A 320 2.40 12.48 1.21
CA ARG A 320 1.20 11.66 1.36
C ARG A 320 0.50 11.46 0.02
N ALA A 321 -0.25 10.37 -0.08
CA ALA A 321 -1.17 10.12 -1.17
C ALA A 321 -2.58 10.58 -0.77
N THR A 322 -3.17 11.42 -1.63
CA THR A 322 -4.60 11.72 -1.64
C THR A 322 -5.30 11.02 -2.81
N ASN A 323 -4.76 9.86 -3.19
CA ASN A 323 -5.32 8.95 -4.18
C ASN A 323 -5.11 7.49 -3.77
N SER A 324 -5.82 6.58 -4.43
CA SER A 324 -5.73 5.14 -4.19
C SER A 324 -4.68 4.44 -5.05
N LEU A 325 -3.70 5.17 -5.61
CA LEU A 325 -2.68 4.54 -6.43
C LEU A 325 -1.74 3.73 -5.54
N ASN A 326 -1.50 2.47 -5.91
CA ASN A 326 -0.52 1.64 -5.23
C ASN A 326 0.90 2.13 -5.55
N PRO A 327 1.66 2.66 -4.57
CA PRO A 327 3.01 3.17 -4.79
C PRO A 327 4.05 2.08 -5.04
N PHE A 328 3.71 0.82 -4.80
CA PHE A 328 4.60 -0.34 -4.84
C PHE A 328 4.31 -1.25 -6.03
N SER A 329 3.64 -0.77 -7.07
CA SER A 329 3.53 -1.53 -8.31
C SER A 329 4.93 -1.80 -8.89
N SER A 330 5.08 -2.90 -9.62
CA SER A 330 6.31 -3.23 -10.35
C SER A 330 6.75 -2.07 -11.24
N ASP A 331 5.78 -1.40 -11.85
CA ASP A 331 5.99 -0.34 -12.83
C ASP A 331 6.28 1.03 -12.18
N ALA A 332 6.15 1.15 -10.86
CA ALA A 332 6.43 2.40 -10.15
C ALA A 332 7.95 2.65 -10.09
N PRO A 333 8.44 3.84 -10.47
CA PRO A 333 9.87 4.18 -10.39
C PRO A 333 10.46 4.05 -8.96
N PRO A 334 11.78 3.80 -8.78
CA PRO A 334 12.40 3.70 -7.47
C PRO A 334 12.12 4.88 -6.54
N LEU A 335 12.19 6.12 -7.07
CA LEU A 335 11.83 7.34 -6.34
C LEU A 335 10.39 7.29 -5.81
N ARG A 336 9.43 6.82 -6.63
CA ARG A 336 8.04 6.72 -6.22
C ARG A 336 7.82 5.68 -5.13
N ARG A 337 8.46 4.51 -5.28
CA ARG A 337 8.42 3.43 -4.27
C ARG A 337 9.03 3.92 -2.95
N PHE A 338 10.17 4.60 -3.00
CA PHE A 338 10.80 5.20 -1.82
C PHE A 338 9.85 6.16 -1.11
N ILE A 339 9.26 7.11 -1.84
CA ILE A 339 8.28 8.05 -1.28
C ILE A 339 7.07 7.31 -0.69
N GLY A 340 6.57 6.24 -1.32
CA GLY A 340 5.51 5.40 -0.77
C GLY A 340 5.89 4.71 0.54
N HIS A 341 7.13 4.26 0.67
CA HIS A 341 7.63 3.71 1.93
C HIS A 341 7.79 4.79 3.01
N VAL A 342 8.28 5.98 2.67
CA VAL A 342 8.36 7.13 3.57
C VAL A 342 6.98 7.59 4.04
N GLU A 343 5.97 7.58 3.16
CA GLU A 343 4.57 7.84 3.51
C GLU A 343 4.05 6.84 4.54
N GLN A 344 4.33 5.54 4.33
CA GLN A 344 3.83 4.44 5.16
C GLN A 344 4.74 4.10 6.36
N GLN A 345 5.86 4.79 6.55
CA GLN A 345 6.76 4.52 7.68
C GLN A 345 6.10 4.82 9.03
N TRP A 346 5.09 5.71 9.03
CA TRP A 346 4.39 6.14 10.22
C TRP A 346 3.34 5.13 10.70
N ARG A 347 2.61 4.45 9.78
CA ARG A 347 1.80 3.22 9.97
C ARG A 347 1.43 2.63 8.59
N VAL A 348 1.04 1.34 8.61
CA VAL A 348 0.84 0.47 7.44
C VAL A 348 -0.45 0.82 6.67
N GLY A 349 -0.35 0.96 5.34
CA GLY A 349 -1.42 1.32 4.40
C GLY A 349 -2.82 0.76 4.72
N ARG A 350 -3.25 -0.31 4.04
CA ARG A 350 -4.52 -1.02 4.31
C ARG A 350 -4.25 -2.27 5.14
N THR A 351 -4.56 -2.21 6.44
CA THR A 351 -4.32 -3.32 7.39
C THR A 351 -5.61 -4.07 7.69
N ARG A 352 -5.56 -5.40 7.58
CA ARG A 352 -6.62 -6.34 8.00
C ARG A 352 -5.96 -7.50 8.73
N LEU A 353 -6.65 -8.12 9.68
CA LEU A 353 -6.24 -9.41 10.22
C LEU A 353 -6.36 -10.46 9.10
N ARG A 354 -5.33 -11.26 8.89
CA ARG A 354 -5.29 -12.29 7.85
C ARG A 354 -4.83 -13.61 8.47
N TRP A 355 -5.28 -14.71 7.88
CA TRP A 355 -4.79 -16.05 8.17
C TRP A 355 -3.32 -16.27 7.75
N GLY A 356 -2.77 -15.40 6.93
CA GLY A 356 -1.36 -15.46 6.50
C GLY A 356 -1.05 -16.76 5.76
N LEU A 357 0.07 -17.41 6.09
CA LEU A 357 0.48 -18.69 5.49
C LEU A 357 -0.54 -19.83 5.70
N LEU A 358 -1.41 -19.72 6.69
CA LEU A 358 -2.49 -20.69 6.92
C LEU A 358 -3.59 -20.62 5.86
N SER A 359 -3.70 -19.47 5.17
CA SER A 359 -4.77 -19.20 4.20
C SER A 359 -4.78 -20.16 3.01
N GLU A 360 -3.62 -20.75 2.65
CA GLU A 360 -3.49 -21.69 1.54
C GLU A 360 -3.41 -23.15 2.01
N SER A 361 -3.01 -23.37 3.27
CA SER A 361 -2.63 -24.70 3.78
C SER A 361 -3.80 -25.47 4.41
N ALA A 362 -4.72 -24.76 5.06
CA ALA A 362 -5.85 -25.38 5.76
C ALA A 362 -7.01 -25.67 4.79
N PRO A 363 -7.72 -26.81 4.88
CA PRO A 363 -8.86 -27.11 4.00
C PRO A 363 -10.09 -26.25 4.29
N PHE A 364 -10.24 -25.81 5.54
CA PHE A 364 -11.31 -24.93 6.01
C PHE A 364 -10.74 -23.97 7.04
N LEU A 365 -11.16 -22.72 6.96
CA LEU A 365 -10.85 -21.67 7.92
C LEU A 365 -12.17 -21.16 8.51
N PRO A 366 -12.39 -21.32 9.83
CA PRO A 366 -13.55 -20.78 10.51
C PRO A 366 -13.65 -19.26 10.35
N ARG A 367 -14.86 -18.73 10.54
CA ARG A 367 -15.08 -17.28 10.63
C ARG A 367 -14.25 -16.72 11.79
N LEU A 368 -13.51 -15.64 11.57
CA LEU A 368 -12.85 -14.91 12.66
C LEU A 368 -13.72 -13.74 13.08
N THR A 369 -14.13 -13.73 14.35
CA THR A 369 -14.92 -12.63 14.91
C THR A 369 -14.21 -11.97 16.08
N TYR A 370 -14.45 -10.69 16.27
CA TYR A 370 -13.99 -9.93 17.42
C TYR A 370 -15.09 -8.95 17.78
N ARG A 371 -15.65 -9.07 19.00
CA ARG A 371 -16.79 -8.27 19.44
C ARG A 371 -17.94 -8.32 18.42
N ARG A 372 -18.32 -7.18 17.82
CA ARG A 372 -19.38 -7.11 16.80
C ARG A 372 -18.82 -7.07 15.38
N SER A 373 -17.63 -7.62 15.17
CA SER A 373 -16.92 -7.51 13.89
C SER A 373 -16.55 -8.88 13.36
N ILE A 374 -16.94 -9.17 12.12
CA ILE A 374 -16.45 -10.32 11.37
C ILE A 374 -15.16 -9.88 10.67
N LEU A 375 -14.01 -10.25 11.23
CA LEU A 375 -12.70 -9.86 10.72
C LEU A 375 -12.34 -10.61 9.44
N GLN A 376 -12.67 -11.91 9.38
CA GLN A 376 -12.52 -12.76 8.20
C GLN A 376 -13.77 -13.66 8.07
N PRO A 377 -14.37 -13.75 6.87
CA PRO A 377 -15.43 -14.73 6.62
C PRO A 377 -14.89 -16.15 6.75
N ALA A 378 -15.78 -17.14 6.94
CA ALA A 378 -15.36 -18.53 6.81
C ALA A 378 -14.91 -18.81 5.36
N ARG A 379 -13.87 -19.63 5.21
CA ARG A 379 -13.25 -19.93 3.91
C ARG A 379 -13.06 -21.42 3.70
N TRP A 380 -13.35 -21.89 2.48
CA TRP A 380 -13.16 -23.25 2.03
C TRP A 380 -12.08 -23.29 0.95
N ASN A 381 -11.05 -24.10 1.19
CA ASN A 381 -9.96 -24.30 0.27
C ASN A 381 -10.14 -25.64 -0.43
N LEU A 382 -10.57 -25.59 -1.69
CA LEU A 382 -10.84 -26.76 -2.51
C LEU A 382 -9.57 -27.15 -3.26
N ARG A 383 -9.13 -28.40 -3.06
CA ARG A 383 -7.99 -28.96 -3.78
C ARG A 383 -8.41 -29.42 -5.17
N ALA A 384 -7.43 -29.61 -6.05
CA ALA A 384 -7.67 -30.18 -7.37
C ALA A 384 -8.41 -31.54 -7.31
N SER A 385 -8.18 -32.34 -6.28
CA SER A 385 -8.88 -33.61 -6.04
C SER A 385 -10.37 -33.43 -5.72
N ASP A 386 -10.75 -32.36 -5.02
CA ASP A 386 -12.17 -32.04 -4.74
C ASP A 386 -12.89 -31.59 -6.02
N LEU A 387 -12.16 -30.95 -6.95
CA LEU A 387 -12.70 -30.36 -8.17
C LEU A 387 -12.70 -31.32 -9.37
N ALA A 388 -11.82 -32.34 -9.38
CA ALA A 388 -11.70 -33.29 -10.48
C ALA A 388 -13.03 -33.95 -10.91
N PRO A 389 -13.94 -34.34 -9.99
CA PRO A 389 -15.24 -34.90 -10.37
C PRO A 389 -16.12 -33.91 -11.16
N LEU A 390 -15.99 -32.61 -10.90
CA LEU A 390 -16.81 -31.55 -11.51
C LEU A 390 -16.36 -31.21 -12.94
N GLY A 391 -15.09 -31.42 -13.26
CA GLY A 391 -14.47 -30.95 -14.51
C GLY A 391 -15.07 -31.53 -15.80
N ARG A 392 -15.76 -32.67 -15.72
CA ARG A 392 -16.38 -33.35 -16.87
C ARG A 392 -17.91 -33.20 -16.93
N LEU A 393 -18.51 -32.61 -15.90
CA LEU A 393 -19.97 -32.48 -15.78
C LEU A 393 -20.45 -31.17 -16.41
N THR A 394 -21.65 -31.21 -16.98
CA THR A 394 -22.35 -30.05 -17.54
C THR A 394 -23.84 -30.11 -17.21
N GLY A 395 -24.53 -28.96 -17.29
CA GLY A 395 -25.97 -28.86 -17.05
C GLY A 395 -26.40 -29.38 -15.67
N ALA A 396 -27.52 -30.10 -15.62
CA ALA A 396 -28.13 -30.55 -14.36
C ALA A 396 -27.19 -31.42 -13.49
N ALA A 397 -26.41 -32.32 -14.10
CA ALA A 397 -25.50 -33.21 -13.37
C ALA A 397 -24.38 -32.43 -12.66
N LEU A 398 -23.93 -31.32 -13.26
CA LEU A 398 -22.95 -30.43 -12.64
C LEU A 398 -23.57 -29.69 -11.44
N VAL A 399 -24.79 -29.20 -11.58
CA VAL A 399 -25.51 -28.49 -10.52
C VAL A 399 -25.73 -29.39 -9.31
N GLU A 400 -26.13 -30.63 -9.54
CA GLU A 400 -26.30 -31.64 -8.49
C GLU A 400 -24.98 -31.94 -7.76
N ALA A 401 -23.91 -32.22 -8.50
CA ALA A 401 -22.59 -32.52 -7.91
C ALA A 401 -22.01 -31.35 -7.11
N VAL A 402 -22.19 -30.10 -7.58
CA VAL A 402 -21.80 -28.91 -6.81
C VAL A 402 -22.67 -28.79 -5.56
N GLY A 403 -23.98 -29.03 -5.67
CA GLY A 403 -24.88 -29.05 -4.52
C GLY A 403 -24.47 -30.05 -3.44
N GLU A 404 -24.09 -31.27 -3.84
CA GLU A 404 -23.56 -32.29 -2.93
C GLU A 404 -22.26 -31.87 -2.26
N LEU A 405 -21.30 -31.32 -3.02
CA LEU A 405 -20.05 -30.81 -2.47
C LEU A 405 -20.31 -29.69 -1.44
N CYS A 406 -21.19 -28.77 -1.77
CA CYS A 406 -21.57 -27.68 -0.88
C CYS A 406 -22.26 -28.20 0.38
N ALA A 407 -23.13 -29.22 0.29
CA ALA A 407 -23.75 -29.86 1.45
C ALA A 407 -22.72 -30.59 2.32
N GLN A 408 -21.82 -31.36 1.72
CA GLN A 408 -20.74 -32.08 2.42
C GLN A 408 -19.80 -31.14 3.17
N ARG A 409 -19.50 -29.98 2.59
CA ARG A 409 -18.66 -28.93 3.19
C ARG A 409 -19.46 -27.90 3.98
N GLN A 410 -20.78 -28.09 4.08
CA GLN A 410 -21.73 -27.22 4.74
C GLN A 410 -21.60 -25.73 4.36
N MET A 411 -21.43 -25.45 3.06
CA MET A 411 -21.34 -24.10 2.53
C MET A 411 -22.71 -23.38 2.62
N PRO A 412 -22.75 -22.08 2.94
CA PRO A 412 -23.99 -21.31 2.92
C PRO A 412 -24.44 -21.08 1.48
N ARG A 413 -25.71 -20.71 1.26
CA ARG A 413 -26.25 -20.41 -0.08
C ARG A 413 -25.39 -19.42 -0.89
N TRP A 414 -24.88 -18.38 -0.23
CA TRP A 414 -24.10 -17.34 -0.88
C TRP A 414 -22.63 -17.44 -0.50
N VAL A 415 -21.80 -17.70 -1.51
CA VAL A 415 -20.34 -17.71 -1.40
C VAL A 415 -19.75 -16.72 -2.40
N SER A 416 -18.47 -16.41 -2.25
CA SER A 416 -17.74 -15.61 -3.23
C SER A 416 -16.44 -16.28 -3.66
N VAL A 417 -16.12 -16.10 -4.93
CA VAL A 417 -14.78 -16.36 -5.48
C VAL A 417 -14.05 -15.02 -5.51
N SER A 418 -12.91 -14.93 -4.84
CA SER A 418 -12.11 -13.71 -4.80
C SER A 418 -10.77 -13.94 -5.49
N GLU A 419 -10.42 -13.03 -6.39
CA GLU A 419 -9.12 -12.99 -7.07
C GLU A 419 -8.58 -11.56 -6.95
N ASN A 420 -7.49 -11.39 -6.21
CA ASN A 420 -6.95 -10.08 -5.85
C ASN A 420 -8.02 -9.19 -5.18
N ASP A 421 -8.34 -8.04 -5.76
CA ASP A 421 -9.37 -7.11 -5.25
C ASP A 421 -10.76 -7.36 -5.87
N ASN A 422 -10.91 -8.32 -6.78
CA ASN A 422 -12.19 -8.66 -7.40
C ASN A 422 -12.90 -9.74 -6.59
N THR A 423 -14.20 -9.54 -6.36
CA THR A 423 -15.05 -10.52 -5.66
C THR A 423 -16.27 -10.81 -6.51
N LEU A 424 -16.47 -12.08 -6.86
CA LEU A 424 -17.64 -12.53 -7.59
C LEU A 424 -18.59 -13.28 -6.64
N PRO A 425 -19.78 -12.74 -6.35
CA PRO A 425 -20.80 -13.45 -5.57
C PRO A 425 -21.42 -14.59 -6.39
N ILE A 426 -21.60 -15.74 -5.75
CA ILE A 426 -22.19 -16.94 -6.32
C ILE A 426 -23.40 -17.33 -5.45
N ASP A 427 -24.57 -17.39 -6.08
CA ASP A 427 -25.77 -18.00 -5.49
C ASP A 427 -25.76 -19.50 -5.80
N LEU A 428 -25.49 -20.33 -4.81
CA LEU A 428 -25.46 -21.79 -4.98
C LEU A 428 -26.84 -22.40 -5.22
N GLN A 429 -27.92 -21.62 -5.12
CA GLN A 429 -29.27 -22.04 -5.54
C GLN A 429 -29.63 -21.58 -6.96
N ASN A 430 -28.77 -20.79 -7.62
CA ASN A 430 -28.98 -20.39 -9.01
C ASN A 430 -28.14 -21.28 -9.95
N PRO A 431 -28.77 -22.08 -10.83
CA PRO A 431 -28.06 -22.97 -11.75
C PRO A 431 -27.00 -22.26 -12.62
N LEU A 432 -27.29 -21.02 -13.08
CA LEU A 432 -26.34 -20.25 -13.89
C LEU A 432 -25.11 -19.82 -13.08
N SER A 433 -25.32 -19.40 -11.82
CA SER A 433 -24.22 -19.06 -10.91
C SER A 433 -23.35 -20.29 -10.60
N VAL A 434 -23.96 -21.47 -10.48
CA VAL A 434 -23.24 -22.73 -10.28
C VAL A 434 -22.42 -23.11 -11.52
N GLU A 435 -22.96 -22.92 -12.73
CA GLU A 435 -22.21 -23.13 -13.97
C GLU A 435 -21.02 -22.18 -14.09
N VAL A 436 -21.18 -20.91 -13.72
CA VAL A 436 -20.09 -19.92 -13.66
C VAL A 436 -19.03 -20.35 -12.66
N LEU A 437 -19.43 -20.73 -11.43
CA LEU A 437 -18.51 -21.25 -10.42
C LEU A 437 -17.73 -22.44 -10.97
N ALA A 438 -18.41 -23.44 -11.53
CA ALA A 438 -17.75 -24.60 -12.11
C ALA A 438 -16.78 -24.23 -13.25
N HIS A 439 -17.12 -23.26 -14.09
CA HIS A 439 -16.21 -22.78 -15.13
C HIS A 439 -14.92 -22.18 -14.53
N LEU A 440 -15.03 -21.38 -13.47
CA LEU A 440 -13.87 -20.83 -12.75
C LEU A 440 -13.01 -21.94 -12.11
N LEU A 441 -13.66 -22.98 -11.59
CA LEU A 441 -13.00 -24.12 -10.93
C LEU A 441 -12.34 -25.10 -11.92
N ARG A 442 -12.70 -25.11 -13.21
CA ARG A 442 -12.16 -26.03 -14.23
C ARG A 442 -10.69 -25.83 -14.58
N SER A 443 -10.06 -24.74 -14.13
CA SER A 443 -8.65 -24.45 -14.40
C SER A 443 -7.65 -25.47 -13.80
N GLY A 444 -8.11 -26.41 -12.97
CA GLY A 444 -7.28 -27.42 -12.31
C GLY A 444 -6.42 -26.88 -11.17
N LYS A 445 -6.56 -25.58 -10.86
CA LYS A 445 -5.88 -24.89 -9.76
C LYS A 445 -6.68 -25.04 -8.46
N PRO A 446 -6.03 -24.99 -7.28
CA PRO A 446 -6.73 -24.82 -6.03
C PRO A 446 -7.65 -23.61 -6.09
N ALA A 447 -8.83 -23.73 -5.49
CA ALA A 447 -9.82 -22.66 -5.47
C ALA A 447 -10.22 -22.33 -4.05
N PHE A 448 -10.53 -21.06 -3.84
CA PHE A 448 -10.86 -20.50 -2.54
C PHE A 448 -12.25 -19.90 -2.60
N LEU A 449 -13.14 -20.37 -1.74
CA LEU A 449 -14.49 -19.84 -1.58
C LEU A 449 -14.62 -19.24 -0.20
N GLU A 450 -15.27 -18.08 -0.11
CA GLU A 450 -15.55 -17.39 1.16
C GLU A 450 -17.04 -17.17 1.34
N GLU A 451 -17.50 -16.99 2.58
CA GLU A 451 -18.88 -16.54 2.83
C GLU A 451 -19.11 -15.18 2.17
N PHE A 452 -20.15 -15.05 1.34
CA PHE A 452 -20.55 -13.75 0.83
C PHE A 452 -21.48 -13.05 1.82
N LEU A 453 -20.89 -12.53 2.90
CA LEU A 453 -21.58 -11.92 4.03
C LEU A 453 -22.62 -10.83 3.65
N PRO A 454 -22.40 -9.95 2.64
CA PRO A 454 -23.39 -8.94 2.27
C PRO A 454 -24.74 -9.48 1.79
N ALA A 455 -24.80 -10.72 1.29
CA ALA A 455 -26.06 -11.38 0.93
C ALA A 455 -26.64 -12.23 2.07
N LEU A 456 -25.80 -12.63 3.03
CA LEU A 456 -26.18 -13.47 4.16
C LEU A 456 -26.70 -12.66 5.36
N LEU A 457 -26.39 -11.37 5.42
CA LEU A 457 -26.71 -10.51 6.57
C LEU A 457 -27.66 -9.36 6.19
N PRO A 458 -28.43 -8.82 7.17
CA PRO A 458 -29.34 -7.71 6.92
C PRO A 458 -28.62 -6.43 6.45
N ARG A 459 -29.23 -5.75 5.48
CA ARG A 459 -28.68 -4.54 4.85
C ARG A 459 -29.50 -3.30 5.26
N PRO A 460 -28.88 -2.31 5.91
CA PRO A 460 -29.60 -1.13 6.40
C PRO A 460 -29.82 -0.06 5.31
N MET A 461 -29.03 -0.05 4.25
CA MET A 461 -29.13 0.96 3.18
C MET A 461 -30.29 0.65 2.23
N ARG A 462 -31.21 1.61 2.09
CA ARG A 462 -32.43 1.50 1.29
C ARG A 462 -32.60 2.71 0.38
N GLY A 463 -33.27 2.49 -0.74
CA GLY A 463 -33.76 3.53 -1.65
C GLY A 463 -34.96 2.98 -2.42
N ASP A 464 -35.45 3.75 -3.40
CA ASP A 464 -36.67 3.41 -4.13
C ASP A 464 -36.57 2.08 -4.90
N GLU A 465 -35.35 1.67 -5.27
CA GLU A 465 -35.07 0.43 -6.01
C GLU A 465 -34.82 -0.78 -5.07
N GLY A 466 -34.91 -0.59 -3.76
CA GLY A 466 -34.72 -1.63 -2.75
C GLY A 466 -33.51 -1.42 -1.86
N THR A 467 -32.84 -2.51 -1.49
CA THR A 467 -31.73 -2.51 -0.51
C THR A 467 -30.36 -2.59 -1.19
N PHE A 468 -29.39 -1.84 -0.69
CA PHE A 468 -28.05 -1.74 -1.26
C PHE A 468 -26.99 -2.40 -0.38
N VAL A 469 -26.01 -3.01 -1.03
CA VAL A 469 -24.71 -3.30 -0.41
C VAL A 469 -23.90 -1.99 -0.41
N HIS A 470 -23.17 -1.73 0.66
CA HIS A 470 -22.39 -0.51 0.81
C HIS A 470 -21.08 -0.80 1.55
N GLU A 471 -20.13 0.12 1.42
CA GLU A 471 -18.92 0.18 2.21
C GLU A 471 -18.82 1.58 2.82
N LEU A 472 -18.43 1.65 4.09
CA LEU A 472 -18.23 2.87 4.84
C LEU A 472 -16.73 3.09 4.99
N LEU A 473 -16.28 4.26 4.58
CA LEU A 473 -14.96 4.78 4.92
C LEU A 473 -15.15 5.93 5.91
N VAL A 474 -14.71 5.73 7.15
CA VAL A 474 -14.89 6.70 8.23
C VAL A 474 -13.51 7.22 8.64
N PRO A 475 -13.13 8.45 8.24
CA PRO A 475 -11.91 9.09 8.72
C PRO A 475 -12.01 9.45 10.19
N PHE A 476 -10.93 9.25 10.92
CA PHE A 476 -10.74 9.61 12.31
C PHE A 476 -9.56 10.57 12.43
N ALA A 477 -9.71 11.52 13.34
CA ALA A 477 -8.61 12.34 13.81
C ALA A 477 -8.28 11.92 15.25
N GLY A 478 -7.05 11.48 15.48
CA GLY A 478 -6.56 11.14 16.81
C GLY A 478 -6.42 12.38 17.70
N PRO A 479 -6.25 12.19 19.02
CA PRO A 479 -5.91 13.29 19.91
C PRO A 479 -4.62 13.99 19.46
N ALA A 480 -4.57 15.31 19.64
CA ALA A 480 -3.40 16.12 19.31
C ALA A 480 -2.27 15.87 20.33
N ALA A 481 -1.54 14.77 20.22
CA ALA A 481 -0.26 14.60 20.92
C ALA A 481 0.64 13.51 20.33
N ALA A 482 1.89 13.92 20.08
CA ALA A 482 3.12 13.15 20.04
C ALA A 482 3.30 12.09 18.93
N GLN A 483 3.14 12.47 17.66
CA GLN A 483 4.23 12.08 16.76
C GLN A 483 5.39 12.99 17.13
N PRO A 484 6.54 12.47 17.61
CA PRO A 484 7.70 13.32 17.80
C PRO A 484 8.05 13.85 16.41
N GLY A 485 7.71 15.11 16.17
CA GLY A 485 8.26 15.85 15.06
C GLY A 485 9.78 15.74 15.14
N PRO A 486 10.49 15.69 14.00
CA PRO A 486 11.94 15.61 14.01
C PRO A 486 12.51 16.71 14.91
N SER A 487 13.45 16.34 15.81
CA SER A 487 13.99 17.27 16.82
C SER A 487 14.44 18.60 16.18
N THR A 488 14.36 19.69 16.95
CA THR A 488 14.62 21.09 16.55
C THR A 488 15.98 21.37 15.89
N MET A 489 16.87 20.38 15.82
CA MET A 489 18.09 20.47 15.02
C MET A 489 17.77 20.60 13.53
N ARG A 490 18.12 21.77 12.98
CA ARG A 490 18.13 22.01 11.54
C ARG A 490 19.15 21.08 10.86
N PRO A 491 18.81 20.48 9.71
CA PRO A 491 19.79 19.76 8.91
C PRO A 491 20.83 20.76 8.43
N VAL A 492 22.10 20.52 8.77
CA VAL A 492 23.23 21.24 8.17
C VAL A 492 23.49 20.58 6.82
N PRO A 493 23.34 21.30 5.69
CA PRO A 493 23.70 20.77 4.39
C PRO A 493 25.16 20.32 4.45
N SER A 494 25.43 19.09 4.03
CA SER A 494 26.81 18.62 3.97
C SER A 494 27.57 19.53 3.00
N PRO A 495 28.77 20.04 3.37
CA PRO A 495 29.61 20.75 2.42
C PRO A 495 29.84 19.86 1.20
N ALA A 496 29.83 20.44 0.00
CA ALA A 496 30.13 19.75 -1.24
C ALA A 496 31.38 18.91 -1.02
N ALA A 497 31.33 17.62 -1.40
CA ALA A 497 32.44 16.70 -1.17
C ALA A 497 33.74 17.35 -1.70
N THR A 498 34.68 17.61 -0.79
CA THR A 498 36.08 17.83 -1.17
C THR A 498 36.45 16.63 -2.04
N GLY A 499 36.85 16.89 -3.28
CA GLY A 499 36.80 15.95 -4.40
C GLY A 499 37.34 14.54 -4.15
N THR A 500 36.96 13.62 -5.02
CA THR A 500 37.38 12.21 -4.97
C THR A 500 38.89 12.09 -4.81
N VAL A 501 39.34 11.59 -3.66
CA VAL A 501 40.75 11.22 -3.47
C VAL A 501 40.99 9.95 -4.27
N VAL A 502 41.79 10.07 -5.32
CA VAL A 502 42.16 8.95 -6.18
C VAL A 502 43.22 8.08 -5.52
N PRO A 503 43.33 6.79 -5.87
CA PRO A 503 44.46 5.95 -5.45
C PRO A 503 45.79 6.63 -5.80
N GLY A 504 46.64 6.85 -4.79
CA GLY A 504 47.90 7.60 -4.90
C GLY A 504 47.81 9.09 -4.51
N GLY A 505 46.61 9.60 -4.21
CA GLY A 505 46.42 10.91 -3.60
C GLY A 505 46.59 10.88 -2.07
N ALA A 506 46.67 12.06 -1.46
CA ALA A 506 46.69 12.21 0.00
C ALA A 506 45.29 12.54 0.53
N PRO A 507 44.78 11.84 1.57
CA PRO A 507 45.40 10.73 2.29
C PRO A 507 45.34 9.40 1.52
N LEU A 508 46.34 8.53 1.74
CA LEU A 508 46.30 7.12 1.32
C LEU A 508 45.18 6.40 2.09
N TYR A 509 44.52 5.43 1.46
CA TYR A 509 43.52 4.59 2.13
C TYR A 509 43.75 3.13 1.79
N ALA A 510 43.95 2.30 2.82
CA ALA A 510 44.16 0.86 2.68
C ALA A 510 43.17 0.03 3.49
N LYS A 511 42.67 -1.07 2.92
CA LYS A 511 41.90 -2.10 3.62
C LYS A 511 42.79 -3.33 3.84
N ILE A 512 42.98 -3.73 5.09
CA ILE A 512 43.84 -4.86 5.48
C ILE A 512 42.94 -5.94 6.10
N HIS A 513 42.67 -7.01 5.35
CA HIS A 513 41.79 -8.10 5.77
C HIS A 513 42.56 -9.16 6.56
N GLY A 514 41.95 -9.71 7.61
CA GLY A 514 42.57 -10.76 8.42
C GLY A 514 41.72 -11.17 9.62
N GLY A 515 42.08 -12.30 10.25
CA GLY A 515 41.45 -12.70 11.51
C GLY A 515 41.81 -11.73 12.64
N THR A 516 40.90 -11.55 13.62
CA THR A 516 41.06 -10.56 14.70
C THR A 516 42.42 -10.61 15.39
N THR A 517 42.94 -11.80 15.67
CA THR A 517 44.25 -12.01 16.31
C THR A 517 45.43 -11.63 15.40
N ALA A 518 45.35 -11.96 14.11
CA ALA A 518 46.41 -11.63 13.15
C ALA A 518 46.48 -10.11 12.90
N LEU A 519 45.32 -9.46 12.79
CA LEU A 519 45.24 -7.99 12.66
C LEU A 519 45.77 -7.29 13.91
N GLU A 520 45.61 -7.89 15.09
CA GLU A 520 46.13 -7.34 16.34
C GLU A 520 47.66 -7.45 16.44
N ALA A 521 48.24 -8.59 16.07
CA ALA A 521 49.69 -8.74 15.96
C ALA A 521 50.28 -7.75 14.93
N PHE A 522 49.66 -7.65 13.75
CA PHE A 522 50.09 -6.70 12.71
C PHE A 522 50.10 -5.24 13.21
N LEU A 523 49.06 -4.83 13.95
CA LEU A 523 48.97 -3.47 14.50
C LEU A 523 50.07 -3.15 15.52
N LEU A 524 50.49 -4.13 16.32
CA LEU A 524 51.46 -3.95 17.39
C LEU A 524 52.90 -4.07 16.91
N ASP A 525 53.16 -5.05 16.04
CA ASP A 525 54.52 -5.51 15.75
C ASP A 525 55.03 -5.02 14.38
N GLU A 526 54.19 -5.00 13.34
CA GLU A 526 54.63 -4.76 11.96
C GLU A 526 54.28 -3.37 11.43
N LEU A 527 53.05 -2.90 11.70
CA LEU A 527 52.55 -1.64 11.14
C LEU A 527 53.40 -0.41 11.53
N PRO A 528 53.88 -0.25 12.78
CA PRO A 528 54.71 0.89 13.14
C PRO A 528 56.01 0.98 12.31
N GLU A 529 56.70 -0.15 12.11
CA GLU A 529 57.94 -0.21 11.32
C GLU A 529 57.68 0.15 9.85
N VAL A 530 56.59 -0.36 9.27
CA VAL A 530 56.19 -0.07 7.89
C VAL A 530 55.88 1.42 7.71
N LEU A 531 55.18 2.04 8.66
CA LEU A 531 54.82 3.45 8.60
C LEU A 531 56.02 4.38 8.77
N GLU A 532 56.96 4.01 9.65
CA GLU A 532 58.21 4.75 9.85
C GLU A 532 59.10 4.69 8.59
N ALA A 533 59.29 3.49 8.02
CA ALA A 533 60.06 3.31 6.80
C ALA A 533 59.46 4.05 5.59
N ALA A 534 58.13 4.20 5.55
CA ALA A 534 57.42 4.94 4.51
C ALA A 534 57.39 6.47 4.74
N GLY A 535 57.90 6.98 5.88
CA GLY A 535 57.92 8.40 6.21
C GLY A 535 56.54 9.01 6.46
N VAL A 536 55.58 8.22 6.96
CA VAL A 536 54.22 8.68 7.24
C VAL A 536 54.19 9.54 8.51
N THR A 537 53.71 10.78 8.41
CA THR A 537 53.73 11.76 9.52
C THR A 537 52.46 11.74 10.38
N SER A 538 51.35 11.25 9.84
CA SER A 538 50.08 11.12 10.55
C SER A 538 49.28 9.96 10.00
N TRP A 539 48.75 9.11 10.87
CA TRP A 539 47.92 7.98 10.48
C TRP A 539 46.89 7.68 11.56
N PHE A 540 45.81 7.02 11.17
CA PHE A 540 44.88 6.37 12.09
C PHE A 540 44.29 5.13 11.45
N PHE A 541 43.71 4.26 12.29
CA PHE A 541 42.99 3.09 11.81
C PHE A 541 41.62 2.95 12.46
N VAL A 542 40.75 2.20 11.79
CA VAL A 542 39.47 1.77 12.33
C VAL A 542 39.27 0.28 12.04
N ARG A 543 38.75 -0.46 13.00
CA ARG A 543 38.31 -1.84 12.81
C ARG A 543 36.93 -1.83 12.16
N TYR A 544 36.73 -2.67 11.16
CA TYR A 544 35.49 -2.77 10.40
C TYR A 544 35.17 -4.22 10.06
N GLU A 545 33.91 -4.50 9.81
CA GLU A 545 33.45 -5.80 9.32
C GLU A 545 32.52 -5.54 8.13
N ASP A 546 32.72 -6.28 7.04
CA ASP A 546 31.83 -6.28 5.89
C ASP A 546 31.51 -7.72 5.46
N ALA A 547 30.84 -7.89 4.30
CA ALA A 547 30.45 -9.21 3.79
C ALA A 547 31.63 -10.18 3.58
N GLN A 548 32.88 -9.69 3.56
CA GLN A 548 34.09 -10.50 3.42
C GLN A 548 34.80 -10.77 4.77
N GLY A 549 34.24 -10.29 5.88
CA GLY A 549 34.75 -10.46 7.24
C GLY A 549 35.47 -9.24 7.82
N GLY A 550 36.18 -9.45 8.93
CA GLY A 550 36.89 -8.40 9.66
C GLY A 550 38.11 -7.83 8.90
N HIS A 551 38.28 -6.52 8.95
CA HIS A 551 39.43 -5.81 8.36
C HIS A 551 39.77 -4.52 9.11
N LEU A 552 40.99 -4.01 8.87
CA LEU A 552 41.42 -2.68 9.26
C LEU A 552 41.26 -1.72 8.08
N ARG A 553 40.82 -0.49 8.38
CA ARG A 553 40.82 0.65 7.47
C ARG A 553 41.89 1.62 7.93
N LEU A 554 43.01 1.66 7.23
CA LEU A 554 44.17 2.51 7.53
C LEU A 554 44.12 3.77 6.66
N ARG A 555 44.40 4.93 7.25
CA ARG A 555 44.50 6.23 6.58
C ARG A 555 45.68 7.04 7.06
#